data_AF-A0A7V4ENU9-F1
#
_entry.id   AF-A0A7V4ENU9-F1
#
_cell.length_a   1.000
_cell.length_b   1.000
_cell.length_c   1.000
_cell.angle_alpha   90.00
_cell.angle_beta   90.00
_cell.angle_gamma   90.00
#
_symmetry.space_group_name_H-M   'P 1'
#
loop_
_entity.id
_entity.type
_entity.pdbx_description
1 polymer ?
#
loop_
_entity_poly.entity_id
_entity_poly.type
_entity_poly.pdbx_seq_one_letter_code
_entity_poly.pdbx_strand_id
1 'polypeptide(L)'
;MAKKKRFTAEKKVEILREFLENRVSVSDLAEKYGVHPNSIHQWKKQLFEGAAAALDPRSERLKERQAANLRKYHQRKEAALNEVIAELTQENLKLKKNNGVS
;
A
#
# COMPACT_ATOMS: atom_id res chain seq x y z
N MET A 1 3.22 25.22 15.23
CA MET A 1 3.40 24.04 14.36
C MET A 1 2.68 24.28 13.04
N ALA A 2 3.40 24.61 11.96
CA ALA A 2 2.76 24.86 10.66
C ALA A 2 2.14 23.57 10.10
N LYS A 3 0.84 23.60 9.81
CA LYS A 3 0.09 22.49 9.21
C LYS A 3 0.68 22.19 7.84
N LYS A 4 1.40 21.07 7.68
CA LYS A 4 1.91 20.62 6.37
C LYS A 4 0.74 20.54 5.39
N LYS A 5 0.72 21.41 4.37
CA LYS A 5 -0.18 21.26 3.23
C LYS A 5 0.05 19.86 2.63
N ARG A 6 -1.00 19.06 2.57
CA ARG A 6 -0.96 17.73 1.93
C ARG A 6 -1.30 17.92 0.47
N PHE A 7 -0.35 17.60 -0.40
CA PHE A 7 -0.57 17.55 -1.85
C PHE A 7 -0.97 16.12 -2.24
N THR A 8 -2.01 16.00 -3.06
CA THR A 8 -2.41 14.72 -3.63
C THR A 8 -1.35 14.23 -4.61
N ALA A 9 -1.38 12.94 -4.95
CA ALA A 9 -0.41 12.38 -5.90
C ALA A 9 -0.54 13.05 -7.27
N GLU A 10 -1.78 13.29 -7.72
CA GLU A 10 -2.11 13.94 -8.98
C GLU A 10 -1.52 15.34 -9.04
N LYS A 11 -1.66 16.12 -7.96
CA LYS A 11 -1.13 17.49 -7.92
C LYS A 11 0.39 17.52 -7.95
N LYS A 12 1.05 16.56 -7.30
CA LYS A 12 2.52 16.43 -7.38
C LYS A 12 2.97 16.12 -8.81
N VAL A 13 2.25 15.24 -9.51
CA VAL A 13 2.54 14.90 -10.91
C VAL A 13 2.34 16.11 -11.82
N GLU A 14 1.27 16.89 -11.63
CA GLU A 14 1.04 18.13 -12.39
C GLU A 14 2.21 19.12 -12.24
N ILE A 15 2.65 19.36 -11.00
CA ILE A 15 3.77 20.27 -10.71
C ILE A 15 5.08 19.75 -11.32
N LEU A 16 5.35 18.44 -11.20
CA LEU A 16 6.53 17.83 -11.80
C LEU A 16 6.48 17.85 -13.33
N ARG A 17 5.29 17.71 -13.93
CA ARG A 17 5.10 17.83 -15.37
C ARG A 17 5.48 19.23 -15.84
N GLU A 18 4.99 20.27 -15.18
CA GLU A 18 5.33 21.65 -15.52
C GLU A 18 6.85 21.91 -15.38
N PHE A 19 7.48 21.36 -14.34
CA PHE A 19 8.94 21.42 -14.18
C PHE A 19 9.69 20.76 -15.34
N LEU A 20 9.26 19.57 -15.78
CA LEU A 20 9.97 18.74 -16.75
C LEU A 20 9.68 19.13 -18.21
N GLU A 21 8.43 19.39 -18.54
CA GLU A 21 7.96 19.69 -19.90
C GLU A 21 8.11 21.19 -20.24
N ASN A 22 7.72 22.08 -19.32
CA ASN A 22 7.69 23.53 -19.57
C ASN A 22 8.98 24.24 -19.11
N ARG A 23 9.98 23.50 -18.62
CA ARG A 23 11.28 24.03 -18.14
C ARG A 23 11.15 25.12 -17.05
N VAL A 24 10.03 25.17 -16.32
CA VAL A 24 9.81 26.14 -15.25
C VAL A 24 10.76 25.86 -14.09
N SER A 25 11.31 26.90 -13.46
CA SER A 25 12.25 26.70 -12.36
C SER A 25 11.55 26.19 -11.10
N VAL A 26 12.31 25.53 -10.21
CA VAL A 26 11.76 25.08 -8.92
C VAL A 26 11.28 26.26 -8.07
N SER A 27 11.94 27.42 -8.18
CA SER A 27 11.58 28.64 -7.45
C SER A 27 10.22 29.16 -7.90
N ASP A 28 9.98 29.25 -9.21
CA ASP A 28 8.71 29.73 -9.76
C ASP A 28 7.56 28.78 -9.40
N LEU A 29 7.80 27.46 -9.44
CA LEU A 29 6.80 26.47 -9.03
C LEU A 29 6.53 26.50 -7.53
N ALA A 30 7.56 26.73 -6.71
CA ALA A 30 7.42 26.87 -5.28
C ALA A 30 6.52 28.06 -4.92
N GLU A 31 6.71 29.18 -5.61
CA GLU A 31 5.88 30.38 -5.46
C GLU A 31 4.46 30.14 -5.99
N LYS A 32 4.33 29.70 -7.24
CA LYS A 32 3.04 29.48 -7.93
C LYS A 32 2.11 28.52 -7.18
N TYR A 33 2.65 27.42 -6.65
CA TYR A 33 1.86 26.38 -5.98
C TYR A 33 1.91 26.46 -4.45
N GLY A 34 2.67 27.40 -3.88
CA GLY A 34 2.88 27.52 -2.44
C GLY A 34 3.50 26.25 -1.84
N VAL A 35 4.50 25.70 -2.52
CA VAL A 35 5.21 24.45 -2.17
C VAL A 35 6.64 24.79 -1.78
N HIS A 36 7.18 24.13 -0.75
CA HIS A 36 8.60 24.29 -0.43
C HIS A 36 9.49 23.65 -1.53
N PRO A 37 10.54 24.34 -2.05
CA PRO A 37 11.43 23.83 -3.10
C PRO A 37 11.94 22.40 -2.87
N ASN A 38 12.39 22.09 -1.65
CA ASN A 38 12.83 20.74 -1.26
C ASN A 38 11.76 19.66 -1.50
N SER A 39 10.47 19.97 -1.35
CA SER A 39 9.39 19.02 -1.64
C SER A 39 9.37 18.65 -3.12
N ILE A 40 9.57 19.62 -4.02
CA ILE A 40 9.59 19.41 -5.47
C ILE A 40 10.79 18.53 -5.85
N HIS A 41 11.97 18.81 -5.28
CA HIS A 41 13.15 17.95 -5.47
C HIS A 41 12.93 16.52 -4.96
N GLN A 42 12.29 16.37 -3.80
CA GLN A 42 11.97 15.06 -3.24
C GLN A 42 10.99 14.30 -4.14
N TRP A 43 9.93 14.95 -4.64
CA TRP A 43 8.96 14.31 -5.53
C TRP A 43 9.60 13.94 -6.86
N LYS A 44 10.48 14.79 -7.41
CA LYS A 44 11.26 14.48 -8.61
C LYS A 44 12.09 13.22 -8.42
N LYS A 45 12.80 13.12 -7.29
CA LYS A 45 13.59 11.94 -6.93
C LYS A 45 12.70 10.69 -6.85
N GLN A 46 11.59 10.76 -6.12
CA GLN A 46 10.64 9.65 -5.97
C GLN A 46 10.06 9.20 -7.32
N LEU A 47 9.75 10.14 -8.22
CA LEU A 47 9.26 9.84 -9.55
C LEU A 47 10.29 9.01 -10.33
N PHE A 48 11.54 9.45 -10.38
CA PHE A 48 12.57 8.75 -11.16
C PHE A 48 13.02 7.42 -10.53
N GLU A 49 13.04 7.32 -9.21
CA GLU A 49 13.32 6.05 -8.51
C GLU A 49 12.24 4.98 -8.81
N GLY A 50 10.97 5.40 -8.93
CA GLY A 50 9.87 4.50 -9.28
C GLY A 50 9.64 4.31 -10.79
N ALA A 51 10.16 5.19 -11.64
CA ALA A 51 9.83 5.24 -13.07
C ALA A 51 10.20 3.95 -13.81
N ALA A 52 11.40 3.41 -13.56
CA ALA A 52 11.85 2.17 -14.21
C ALA A 52 10.91 1.01 -13.89
N ALA A 53 10.53 0.85 -12.62
CA ALA A 53 9.62 -0.20 -12.18
C ALA A 53 8.17 0.02 -12.64
N ALA A 54 7.75 1.26 -12.88
CA ALA A 54 6.44 1.58 -13.41
C ALA A 54 6.32 1.32 -14.92
N LEU A 55 7.44 1.42 -15.65
CA LEU A 55 7.50 1.17 -17.09
C LEU A 55 7.84 -0.29 -17.46
N ASP A 56 8.26 -1.11 -16.49
CA ASP A 56 8.52 -2.53 -16.72
C ASP A 56 7.21 -3.36 -16.64
N PRO A 57 6.72 -3.94 -17.75
CA PRO A 57 5.51 -4.77 -17.74
C PRO A 57 5.64 -6.05 -16.91
N ARG A 58 6.86 -6.48 -16.56
CA ARG A 58 7.11 -7.64 -15.69
C ARG A 58 6.90 -7.29 -14.21
N SER A 59 7.07 -6.03 -13.85
CA SER A 59 6.88 -5.51 -12.48
C SER A 59 5.47 -5.78 -11.99
N GLU A 60 4.46 -5.52 -12.83
CA GLU A 60 3.06 -5.73 -12.44
C GLU A 60 2.72 -7.21 -12.26
N ARG A 61 3.16 -8.05 -13.19
CA ARG A 61 3.00 -9.51 -13.08
C ARG A 61 3.66 -10.07 -11.82
N LEU A 62 4.82 -9.53 -11.43
CA LEU A 62 5.51 -9.93 -10.21
C LEU A 62 4.71 -9.54 -8.96
N LYS A 63 4.16 -8.31 -8.91
CA LYS A 63 3.30 -7.86 -7.80
C LYS A 63 2.03 -8.71 -7.69
N GLU A 64 1.36 -8.99 -8.80
CA GLU A 64 0.18 -9.85 -8.84
C GLU A 64 0.49 -11.25 -8.32
N ARG A 65 1.61 -11.83 -8.76
CA ARG A 65 2.06 -13.15 -8.29
C ARG A 65 2.36 -13.15 -6.79
N GLN A 66 3.03 -12.11 -6.28
CA GLN A 66 3.28 -11.95 -4.85
C GLN A 66 1.97 -11.83 -4.05
N ALA A 67 1.04 -11.01 -4.52
CA ALA A 67 -0.27 -10.85 -3.91
C ALA A 67 -1.08 -12.16 -3.91
N ALA A 68 -1.03 -12.92 -5.00
CA ALA A 68 -1.68 -14.24 -5.10
C ALA A 68 -1.07 -15.24 -4.12
N ASN A 69 0.26 -15.26 -3.99
CA ASN A 69 0.95 -16.12 -3.03
C ASN A 69 0.59 -15.76 -1.59
N LEU A 70 0.53 -14.46 -1.27
CA LEU A 70 0.14 -13.98 0.05
C LEU A 70 -1.30 -14.38 0.40
N ARG A 71 -2.25 -14.22 -0.54
CA ARG A 71 -3.64 -14.66 -0.38
C ARG A 71 -3.72 -16.17 -0.11
N LYS A 72 -2.99 -16.98 -0.87
CA LYS A 72 -2.93 -18.44 -0.67
C LYS A 72 -2.38 -18.80 0.71
N TYR A 73 -1.36 -18.09 1.18
CA TYR A 73 -0.81 -18.29 2.52
C TYR A 73 -1.86 -17.99 3.60
N HIS A 74 -2.56 -16.86 3.51
CA HIS A 74 -3.62 -16.50 4.47
C HIS A 74 -4.78 -17.50 4.45
N GLN A 75 -5.25 -17.90 3.26
CA GLN A 75 -6.32 -18.89 3.12
C GLN A 75 -5.97 -20.24 3.78
N ARG A 76 -4.73 -20.71 3.62
CA ARG A 76 -4.28 -21.95 4.28
C ARG A 76 -4.25 -21.81 5.80
N LYS A 77 -3.79 -20.66 6.30
CA LYS A 77 -3.74 -20.38 7.73
C LYS A 77 -5.15 -20.30 8.33
N GLU A 78 -6.07 -19.64 7.65
CA GLU A 78 -7.49 -19.57 8.05
C GLU A 78 -8.14 -20.95 8.04
N ALA A 79 -7.91 -21.76 7.01
CA ALA A 79 -8.44 -23.12 6.94
C ALA A 79 -7.93 -24.00 8.11
N ALA A 80 -6.63 -23.97 8.40
CA ALA A 80 -6.05 -24.71 9.51
C ALA A 80 -6.59 -24.25 10.88
N LEU A 81 -6.77 -22.95 11.08
CA LEU A 81 -7.37 -22.42 12.31
C LEU A 81 -8.83 -22.87 12.46
N ASN A 82 -9.61 -22.81 11.37
CA ASN A 82 -11.01 -23.24 11.39
C ASN A 82 -11.16 -24.73 11.70
N GLU A 83 -10.25 -25.58 11.22
CA GLU A 83 -10.21 -27.01 11.53
C GLU A 83 -9.99 -27.26 13.03
N VAL A 84 -8.96 -26.64 13.62
CA VAL A 84 -8.69 -26.74 15.06
C VAL A 84 -9.86 -26.22 15.90
N ILE A 85 -10.49 -25.12 15.48
CA ILE A 85 -11.68 -24.60 16.17
C ILE A 85 -12.83 -25.60 16.10
N ALA A 86 -13.05 -26.25 14.96
CA ALA A 86 -14.12 -27.23 14.80
C ALA A 86 -13.90 -28.44 15.72
N GLU A 87 -12.68 -28.96 15.81
CA GLU A 87 -12.30 -30.05 16.71
C GLU A 87 -12.55 -29.68 18.18
N LEU A 88 -12.02 -28.53 18.63
CA LEU A 88 -12.22 -28.04 20.00
C LEU A 88 -13.70 -27.79 20.31
N THR A 89 -14.46 -27.31 19.34
CA THR A 89 -15.90 -27.09 19.51
C THR A 89 -16.63 -28.42 19.68
N GLN A 90 -16.30 -29.43 18.88
CA GLN A 90 -16.86 -30.76 19.03
C GLN A 90 -16.53 -31.38 20.39
N GLU A 91 -15.27 -31.27 20.85
CA GLU A 91 -14.84 -31.76 22.15
C GLU A 91 -15.61 -31.08 23.29
N ASN A 92 -15.69 -29.74 23.27
CA ASN A 92 -16.44 -28.97 24.26
C ASN A 92 -17.93 -29.35 24.30
N LEU A 93 -18.56 -29.58 23.16
CA LEU A 93 -19.96 -30.04 23.11
C LEU A 93 -20.13 -31.43 23.72
N LYS A 94 -19.19 -32.36 23.49
CA LYS A 94 -19.21 -33.69 24.12
C LYS A 94 -19.05 -33.59 25.64
N LEU A 95 -18.08 -32.79 26.11
CA LEU A 95 -17.84 -32.58 27.54
C LEU A 95 -19.06 -31.96 28.24
N LYS A 96 -19.72 -30.96 27.64
CA LYS A 96 -20.93 -30.35 28.19
C LYS A 96 -22.09 -31.35 28.30
N LYS A 97 -22.26 -32.24 27.33
CA LYS A 97 -23.28 -33.31 27.40
C LYS A 97 -22.98 -34.30 28.53
N ASN A 98 -21.72 -34.67 28.71
CA ASN A 98 -21.32 -35.61 29.76
C ASN A 98 -21.41 -35.00 31.16
N ASN A 99 -21.09 -33.71 31.31
CA ASN A 99 -21.13 -33.01 32.60
C ASN A 99 -22.51 -32.44 32.96
N GLY A 100 -23.44 -32.34 32.00
CA GLY A 100 -24.83 -31.91 32.21
C GLY A 100 -25.81 -33.07 32.48
N VAL A 101 -25.31 -34.30 32.58
CA VAL A 101 -26.04 -35.47 33.08
C VAL A 101 -25.55 -35.73 34.51
N SER A 102 -25.99 -34.89 35.43
CA SER A 102 -26.00 -35.10 36.89
C SER A 102 -27.04 -34.17 37.49
#